data_AF-A0A9D9DI00-F1
#
_entry.id   AF-A0A9D9DI00-F1
#
_cell.length_a   1.000
_cell.length_b   1.000
_cell.length_c   1.000
_cell.angle_alpha   90.00
_cell.angle_beta   90.00
_cell.angle_gamma   90.00
#
_symmetry.space_group_name_H-M   'P 1'
#
loop_
_entity.id
_entity.type
_entity.pdbx_description
1 polymer ?
#
loop_
_entity_poly.entity_id
_entity_poly.type
_entity_poly.pdbx_seq_one_letter_code
_entity_poly.pdbx_strand_id
1 'polypeptide(L)'
;LEGLVGSEMCIRDRYMPMFGSPLNPIDISGTATVIQYKGAFQQALRDPNVDGVLGAICPTAVTDVLGVAKAAIEVYKSTKKLNKPFLMICQGGEECHQAIKLLRENGIPAYPTAEQAVNAMVALYKYGCKK
;
A
#
# COMPACT_ATOMS: atom_id res chain seq x y z
N LEU A 1 15.46 4.20 4.56
CA LEU A 1 14.65 5.44 4.66
C LEU A 1 14.93 6.41 3.50
N GLU A 2 15.80 6.08 2.55
CA GLU A 2 15.99 6.84 1.31
C GLU A 2 15.60 6.03 0.08
N GLY A 3 14.84 6.67 -0.81
CA GLY A 3 14.94 6.59 -2.28
C GLY A 3 14.21 5.46 -3.01
N LEU A 4 13.03 5.75 -3.57
CA LEU A 4 12.38 4.97 -4.63
C LEU A 4 13.05 5.25 -6.00
N VAL A 5 14.38 5.16 -6.07
CA VAL A 5 15.15 5.64 -7.23
C VAL A 5 14.88 4.76 -8.45
N GLY A 6 14.01 5.24 -9.34
CA GLY A 6 13.60 4.59 -10.58
C GLY A 6 12.11 4.20 -10.63
N SER A 7 11.53 3.73 -9.52
CA SER A 7 10.08 3.47 -9.46
C SER A 7 9.27 4.76 -9.34
N GLU A 8 9.84 5.81 -8.71
CA GLU A 8 9.28 7.17 -8.64
C GLU A 8 8.80 7.68 -10.00
N MET A 9 9.66 7.57 -11.02
CA MET A 9 9.37 8.06 -12.37
C MET A 9 8.26 7.23 -13.04
N CYS A 10 8.29 5.90 -12.90
CA CYS A 10 7.27 5.02 -13.47
C CYS A 10 5.89 5.23 -12.82
N ILE A 11 5.86 5.43 -11.49
CA ILE A 11 4.63 5.72 -10.77
C ILE A 11 4.10 7.09 -11.18
N ARG A 12 4.98 8.10 -11.26
CA ARG A 12 4.63 9.46 -11.68
C ARG A 12 4.00 9.48 -13.06
N ASP A 13 4.60 8.78 -14.02
CA ASP A 13 4.18 8.86 -15.43
C ASP A 13 2.92 8.05 -15.74
N ARG A 14 2.66 6.95 -15.00
CA ARG A 14 1.58 6.00 -15.35
C ARG A 14 0.41 5.97 -14.37
N TYR A 15 0.63 6.31 -13.11
CA TYR A 15 -0.34 6.05 -12.04
C TYR A 15 -0.67 7.27 -11.18
N MET A 16 -0.02 8.41 -11.39
CA MET A 16 -0.13 9.59 -10.55
C MET A 16 -0.58 10.82 -11.34
N PRO A 17 -1.50 11.65 -10.81
CA PRO A 17 -1.81 12.94 -11.41
C PRO A 17 -0.65 13.94 -11.24
N MET A 18 -0.61 15.02 -12.04
CA MET A 18 0.50 15.98 -12.03
C MET A 18 0.81 16.63 -10.66
N PHE A 19 -0.18 16.67 -9.77
CA PHE A 19 -0.07 17.26 -8.43
C PHE A 19 0.21 16.23 -7.32
N GLY A 20 0.32 14.94 -7.66
CA GLY A 20 0.75 13.92 -6.72
C GLY A 20 2.27 13.98 -6.46
N SER A 21 2.72 13.23 -5.45
CA SER A 21 4.13 13.15 -5.07
C SER A 21 4.63 11.71 -5.18
N PRO A 22 5.62 11.39 -6.03
CA PRO A 22 6.18 10.04 -6.11
C PRO A 22 7.20 9.73 -5.00
N LEU A 23 7.51 10.71 -4.14
CA LEU A 23 8.47 10.57 -3.04
C LEU A 23 7.92 9.64 -1.95
N ASN A 24 8.60 9.58 -0.80
CA ASN A 24 8.08 8.87 0.38
C ASN A 24 7.40 9.86 1.34
N PRO A 25 6.06 9.84 1.51
CA PRO A 25 5.09 8.87 0.98
C PRO A 25 4.65 9.13 -0.47
N ILE A 26 4.28 8.04 -1.17
CA ILE A 26 3.75 8.09 -2.55
C ILE A 26 2.30 8.56 -2.47
N ASP A 27 2.01 9.77 -2.94
CA ASP A 27 0.68 10.37 -2.98
C ASP A 27 0.08 10.31 -4.39
N ILE A 28 -0.89 9.42 -4.58
CA ILE A 28 -1.62 9.22 -5.85
C ILE A 28 -2.95 10.00 -5.93
N SER A 29 -3.22 10.93 -5.01
CA SER A 29 -4.46 11.72 -4.87
C SER A 29 -5.69 10.94 -4.34
N GLY A 30 -6.62 11.67 -3.72
CA GLY A 30 -7.92 11.15 -3.28
C GLY A 30 -8.85 10.70 -4.43
N THR A 31 -8.55 11.07 -5.67
CA THR A 31 -9.27 10.61 -6.87
C THR A 31 -8.68 9.35 -7.50
N ALA A 32 -7.73 8.70 -6.83
CA ALA A 32 -7.05 7.52 -7.36
C ALA A 32 -8.02 6.37 -7.63
N THR A 33 -7.93 5.83 -8.84
CA THR A 33 -8.66 4.64 -9.28
C THR A 33 -8.00 3.36 -8.77
N VAL A 34 -8.75 2.24 -8.79
CA VAL A 34 -8.23 0.91 -8.45
C VAL A 34 -6.98 0.55 -9.27
N ILE A 35 -6.93 0.95 -10.53
CA ILE A 35 -5.80 0.71 -11.44
C ILE A 35 -4.54 1.45 -10.95
N GLN A 36 -4.70 2.69 -10.50
CA GLN A 36 -3.60 3.51 -9.99
C GLN A 36 -3.04 2.93 -8.68
N TYR A 37 -3.91 2.53 -7.75
CA TYR A 37 -3.50 1.81 -6.54
C TYR A 37 -2.72 0.53 -6.88
N LYS A 38 -3.27 -0.30 -7.77
CA LYS A 38 -2.63 -1.54 -8.21
C LYS A 38 -1.24 -1.29 -8.77
N GLY A 39 -1.12 -0.32 -9.68
CA GLY A 39 0.14 0.08 -10.29
C GLY A 39 1.16 0.56 -9.26
N ALA A 40 0.76 1.47 -8.38
CA ALA A 40 1.62 2.01 -7.32
C ALA A 40 2.14 0.91 -6.39
N PHE A 41 1.26 0.03 -5.88
CA PHE A 41 1.67 -1.07 -5.01
C PHE A 41 2.63 -2.03 -5.73
N GLN A 42 2.34 -2.37 -6.98
CA GLN A 42 3.16 -3.30 -7.75
C GLN A 42 4.55 -2.74 -8.04
N GLN A 43 4.65 -1.45 -8.35
CA GLN A 43 5.95 -0.79 -8.57
C GLN A 43 6.73 -0.67 -7.26
N ALA A 44 6.10 -0.17 -6.19
CA ALA A 44 6.76 -0.01 -4.89
C ALA A 44 7.29 -1.35 -4.34
N LEU A 45 6.52 -2.44 -4.41
CA LEU A 45 6.98 -3.76 -3.95
C LEU A 45 8.12 -4.32 -4.81
N ARG A 46 8.19 -3.98 -6.10
CA ARG A 46 9.24 -4.45 -7.01
C ARG A 46 10.52 -3.63 -6.97
N ASP A 47 10.46 -2.40 -6.43
CA ASP A 47 11.65 -1.55 -6.32
C ASP A 47 12.69 -2.17 -5.36
N PRO A 48 13.92 -2.45 -5.80
CA PRO A 48 14.96 -3.03 -4.95
C PRO A 48 15.35 -2.15 -3.74
N ASN A 49 15.06 -0.85 -3.77
CA ASN A 49 15.35 0.08 -2.68
C ASN A 49 14.22 0.15 -1.63
N VAL A 50 13.11 -0.56 -1.85
CA VAL A 50 11.98 -0.64 -0.91
C VAL A 50 12.02 -1.96 -0.17
N ASP A 51 12.21 -1.90 1.15
CA ASP A 51 12.23 -3.10 2.00
C ASP A 51 10.82 -3.56 2.40
N GLY A 52 9.81 -2.68 2.32
CA GLY A 52 8.44 -2.98 2.70
C GLY A 52 7.48 -1.86 2.32
N VAL A 53 6.20 -2.18 2.23
CA VAL A 53 5.16 -1.23 1.82
C VAL A 53 4.05 -1.15 2.86
N LEU A 54 3.69 0.08 3.21
CA LEU A 54 2.50 0.39 3.99
C LEU A 54 1.55 1.19 3.09
N GLY A 55 0.54 0.52 2.54
CA GLY A 55 -0.49 1.16 1.73
C GLY A 55 -1.57 1.81 2.59
N ALA A 56 -2.15 2.92 2.13
CA ALA A 56 -3.23 3.60 2.85
C ALA A 56 -4.39 3.89 1.91
N ILE A 57 -5.61 3.71 2.41
CA ILE A 57 -6.84 4.12 1.75
C ILE A 57 -7.75 4.81 2.76
N CYS A 58 -8.15 6.04 2.41
CA CYS A 58 -9.17 6.83 3.09
C CYS A 58 -10.28 7.09 2.07
N PRO A 59 -11.49 6.54 2.24
CA PRO A 59 -12.55 6.65 1.25
C PRO A 59 -12.92 8.11 0.99
N THR A 60 -13.06 8.46 -0.28
CA THR A 60 -13.73 9.68 -0.74
C THR A 60 -15.01 9.30 -1.48
N ALA A 61 -15.76 10.28 -2.00
CA ALA A 61 -17.01 10.04 -2.73
C ALA A 61 -16.88 9.10 -3.95
N VAL A 62 -15.68 8.94 -4.50
CA VAL A 62 -15.44 8.16 -5.74
C VAL A 62 -14.57 6.91 -5.51
N THR A 63 -14.17 6.62 -4.28
CA THR A 63 -13.20 5.58 -3.98
C THR A 63 -13.85 4.20 -3.89
N ASP A 64 -13.45 3.26 -4.75
CA ASP A 64 -13.81 1.84 -4.64
C ASP A 64 -12.86 1.10 -3.67
N VAL A 65 -13.22 1.11 -2.38
CA VAL A 65 -12.40 0.55 -1.30
C VAL A 65 -12.21 -0.96 -1.44
N LEU A 66 -13.27 -1.69 -1.78
CA LEU A 66 -13.21 -3.14 -1.96
C LEU A 66 -12.43 -3.51 -3.23
N GLY A 67 -12.56 -2.74 -4.30
CA GLY A 67 -11.74 -2.88 -5.50
C GLY A 67 -10.25 -2.70 -5.20
N VAL A 68 -9.88 -1.68 -4.42
CA VAL A 68 -8.49 -1.47 -3.98
C VAL A 68 -7.99 -2.62 -3.12
N ALA A 69 -8.80 -3.13 -2.18
CA ALA A 69 -8.44 -4.29 -1.38
C ALA A 69 -8.20 -5.55 -2.23
N LYS A 70 -9.06 -5.82 -3.22
CA LYS A 70 -8.87 -6.93 -4.17
C LYS A 70 -7.60 -6.75 -5.01
N ALA A 71 -7.32 -5.53 -5.47
CA ALA A 71 -6.10 -5.22 -6.19
C ALA A 71 -4.84 -5.43 -5.32
N ALA A 72 -4.86 -5.00 -4.06
CA ALA A 72 -3.79 -5.24 -3.11
C ALA A 72 -3.53 -6.76 -2.90
N ILE A 73 -4.59 -7.56 -2.81
CA ILE A 73 -4.50 -9.04 -2.71
C ILE A 73 -3.85 -9.64 -3.96
N GLU A 74 -4.24 -9.19 -5.15
CA GLU A 74 -3.65 -9.64 -6.40
C GLU A 74 -2.15 -9.32 -6.46
N VAL A 75 -1.79 -8.07 -6.12
CA VAL A 75 -0.39 -7.63 -6.07
C VAL A 75 0.39 -8.47 -5.06
N TYR A 76 -0.10 -8.61 -3.83
CA TYR A 76 0.53 -9.40 -2.76
C TYR A 76 0.82 -10.84 -3.20
N LYS A 77 -0.15 -11.51 -3.82
CA LYS A 77 0.02 -12.87 -4.34
C LYS A 77 1.10 -12.91 -5.43
N SER A 78 1.12 -11.94 -6.34
CA SER A 78 2.10 -11.87 -7.43
C SER A 78 3.53 -11.53 -6.99
N THR A 79 3.67 -10.81 -5.87
CA THR A 79 4.96 -10.35 -5.32
C THR A 79 5.43 -11.16 -4.12
N LYS A 80 4.71 -12.20 -3.72
CA LYS A 80 5.00 -12.99 -2.51
C LYS A 80 6.45 -13.49 -2.44
N LYS A 81 7.03 -13.88 -3.58
CA LYS A 81 8.42 -14.34 -3.69
C LYS A 81 9.49 -13.29 -3.33
N LEU A 82 9.12 -12.01 -3.27
CA LEU A 82 10.03 -10.92 -2.89
C LEU A 82 10.23 -10.83 -1.37
N ASN A 83 9.40 -11.50 -0.57
CA ASN A 83 9.49 -11.55 0.90
C ASN A 83 9.53 -10.18 1.59
N LYS A 84 8.89 -9.17 0.99
CA LYS A 84 8.75 -7.83 1.56
C LYS A 84 7.42 -7.73 2.33
N PRO A 85 7.39 -7.19 3.57
CA PRO A 85 6.15 -6.93 4.28
C PRO A 85 5.27 -5.96 3.50
N PHE A 86 3.98 -6.29 3.38
CA PHE A 86 2.97 -5.44 2.79
C PHE A 86 1.77 -5.34 3.74
N LEU A 87 1.51 -4.13 4.22
CA LEU A 87 0.44 -3.82 5.18
C LEU A 87 -0.50 -2.78 4.56
N MET A 88 -1.74 -2.75 5.05
CA MET A 88 -2.76 -1.78 4.63
C MET A 88 -3.33 -1.00 5.81
N ILE A 89 -3.54 0.29 5.61
CA ILE A 89 -4.39 1.15 6.43
C ILE A 89 -5.69 1.35 5.66
N CYS A 90 -6.82 1.01 6.27
CA CYS A 90 -8.14 1.26 5.72
C CYS A 90 -8.92 2.09 6.73
N GLN A 91 -8.85 3.41 6.59
CA GLN A 91 -9.43 4.33 7.56
C GLN A 91 -10.71 4.94 7.00
N GLY A 92 -11.86 4.56 7.54
CA GLY A 92 -13.17 4.98 7.04
C GLY A 92 -14.32 4.23 7.69
N GLY A 93 -15.46 4.18 6.99
CA GLY A 93 -16.69 3.57 7.47
C GLY A 93 -16.73 2.05 7.33
N GLU A 94 -17.94 1.53 7.12
CA GLU A 94 -18.22 0.09 7.00
C GLU A 94 -17.45 -0.56 5.84
N GLU A 95 -17.28 0.14 4.72
CA GLU A 95 -16.52 -0.33 3.56
C GLU A 95 -15.05 -0.61 3.90
N CYS A 96 -14.45 0.17 4.81
CA CYS A 96 -13.10 -0.09 5.30
C CYS A 96 -13.05 -1.31 6.23
N HIS A 97 -14.06 -1.50 7.08
CA HIS A 97 -14.14 -2.70 7.94
C HIS A 97 -14.22 -3.99 7.11
N GLN A 98 -15.03 -3.97 6.05
CA GLN A 98 -15.12 -5.08 5.10
C GLN A 98 -13.81 -5.32 4.36
N ALA A 99 -13.15 -4.26 3.90
CA ALA A 99 -11.83 -4.35 3.28
C ALA A 99 -10.77 -4.93 4.22
N ILE A 100 -10.74 -4.50 5.49
CA ILE A 100 -9.83 -5.04 6.51
C ILE A 100 -10.04 -6.54 6.68
N LYS A 101 -11.30 -6.98 6.81
CA LYS A 101 -11.64 -8.40 6.94
C LYS A 101 -11.13 -9.19 5.73
N LEU A 102 -11.45 -8.73 4.52
CA LEU A 102 -11.04 -9.35 3.26
C LEU A 102 -9.52 -9.45 3.11
N LEU A 103 -8.79 -8.39 3.45
CA LEU A 103 -7.33 -8.34 3.41
C LEU A 103 -6.71 -9.33 4.39
N ARG A 104 -7.21 -9.36 5.64
CA ARG A 104 -6.72 -10.27 6.70
C ARG A 104 -6.97 -11.73 6.36
N GLU A 105 -8.13 -12.06 5.80
CA GLU A 105 -8.46 -13.42 5.31
C GLU A 105 -7.50 -13.90 4.21
N ASN A 106 -6.88 -12.97 3.47
CA ASN A 106 -5.88 -13.27 2.43
C ASN A 106 -4.42 -13.10 2.91
N GLY A 107 -4.20 -12.93 4.22
CA GLY A 107 -2.87 -12.87 4.82
C GLY A 107 -2.16 -11.51 4.70
N ILE A 108 -2.90 -10.44 4.42
CA ILE A 108 -2.39 -9.06 4.45
C ILE A 108 -2.82 -8.42 5.78
N PRO A 109 -1.89 -8.04 6.67
CA PRO A 109 -2.25 -7.29 7.87
C PRO A 109 -2.82 -5.93 7.47
N ALA A 110 -4.06 -5.67 7.90
CA ALA A 110 -4.79 -4.44 7.63
C ALA A 110 -5.30 -3.82 8.93
N TYR A 111 -5.29 -2.49 9.05
CA TYR A 111 -5.63 -1.78 10.28
C TYR A 111 -6.53 -0.56 10.01
N PRO A 112 -7.42 -0.22 10.96
CA PRO A 112 -8.33 0.92 10.83
C PRO A 112 -7.64 2.29 11.01
N THR A 113 -6.47 2.35 11.64
CA THR A 113 -5.74 3.62 11.88
C THR A 113 -4.27 3.51 11.51
N ALA A 114 -3.68 4.66 11.18
CA ALA A 114 -2.27 4.76 10.82
C ALA A 114 -1.34 4.35 11.97
N GLU A 115 -1.65 4.72 13.22
CA GLU A 115 -0.83 4.40 14.39
C GLU A 115 -0.72 2.89 14.60
N GLN A 116 -1.82 2.16 14.45
CA GLN A 116 -1.82 0.70 14.56
C GLN A 116 -0.96 0.05 13.47
N ALA A 117 -1.08 0.52 12.23
CA ALA A 117 -0.32 -0.04 11.12
C ALA A 117 1.17 0.30 11.20
N VAL A 118 1.52 1.52 11.61
CA VAL A 118 2.92 1.93 11.85
C VAL A 118 3.51 1.10 13.00
N ASN A 119 2.78 0.90 14.10
CA ASN A 119 3.25 0.05 15.19
C ASN A 119 3.52 -1.40 14.73
N ALA A 120 2.66 -1.95 13.87
CA ALA A 120 2.87 -3.26 13.28
C ALA A 120 4.11 -3.29 12.37
N MET A 121 4.30 -2.27 11.52
CA MET A 121 5.47 -2.14 10.65
C MET A 121 6.77 -2.00 11.46
N VAL A 122 6.75 -1.21 12.53
CA VAL A 122 7.89 -1.06 13.45
C VAL A 122 8.19 -2.38 14.16
N ALA A 123 7.19 -3.16 14.54
CA ALA A 123 7.39 -4.48 15.14
C ALA A 123 8.07 -5.45 14.15
N LEU A 124 7.64 -5.47 12.89
CA LEU A 124 8.28 -6.26 11.83
C LEU A 124 9.72 -5.83 11.59
N TYR A 125 9.97 -4.51 11.52
CA TYR A 125 11.32 -3.96 11.38
C TYR A 125 12.23 -4.39 12.55
N LYS A 126 11.78 -4.19 13.79
CA LYS A 126 12.54 -4.59 14.99
C LYS A 126 12.80 -6.09 15.03
N TYR A 127 11.82 -6.91 14.64
CA TYR A 127 11.98 -8.36 14.58
C TYR A 127 13.01 -8.76 13.52
N GLY A 128 12.96 -8.17 12.32
CA GLY A 128 13.93 -8.44 11.25
C GLY A 128 15.36 -7.94 11.55
N CYS A 129 15.50 -6.89 12.37
CA CYS A 129 16.80 -6.37 12.80
C CYS A 129 17.42 -7.14 13.98
N LYS A 130 16.62 -7.89 14.74
CA LYS A 130 17.14 -8.80 15.77
C LYS A 130 17.81 -9.99 15.07
N LYS A 131 19.11 -9.87 14.85
CA LYS A 131 20.01 -11.00 14.61
C LYS A 131 20.47 -11.59 15.93
#